data_AF-A0A1A6HL33-F1
#
_entry.id   AF-A0A1A6HL33-F1
#
_cell.length_a   1.000
_cell.length_b   1.000
_cell.length_c   1.000
_cell.angle_alpha   90.00
_cell.angle_beta   90.00
_cell.angle_gamma   90.00
#
_symmetry.space_group_name_H-M   'P 1'
#
loop_
_entity.id
_entity.type
_entity.pdbx_description
1 polymer ?
#
loop_
_entity_poly.entity_id
_entity_poly.type
_entity_poly.pdbx_seq_one_letter_code
_entity_poly.pdbx_strand_id
1 'polypeptide(L)' 'MELNLPTGIPIVYELDKNLKSVKPMQFLGDEETVQKAMEDVAAQGKVKK' A
#
# COMPACT_ATOMS: atom_id res chain seq x y z
N MET A 1 -2.32 5.67 13.15
CA MET A 1 -2.09 4.62 12.11
C MET A 1 -2.01 5.35 10.78
N GLU A 2 -0.81 5.58 10.28
CA GLU A 2 -0.57 6.21 8.99
C GLU A 2 -0.50 5.07 7.96
N LEU A 3 -1.42 5.06 6.98
CA LEU A 3 -1.53 4.01 5.98
C LEU A 3 -1.26 4.61 4.60
N ASN A 4 0.03 4.70 4.25
CA ASN A 4 0.47 5.21 2.95
C ASN A 4 0.34 4.10 1.91
N LEU A 5 -0.83 4.00 1.27
CA LEU A 5 -1.06 3.01 0.22
C LEU A 5 -0.40 3.46 -1.10
N PRO A 6 0.45 2.63 -1.72
CA PRO A 6 1.09 2.96 -2.98
C PRO A 6 0.05 3.10 -4.10
N THR A 7 0.21 4.13 -4.92
CA THR A 7 -0.68 4.37 -6.07
C THR A 7 -0.22 3.55 -7.28
N GLY A 8 -1.16 3.00 -8.06
CA GLY A 8 -0.85 2.24 -9.28
C GLY A 8 -0.37 0.79 -9.06
N ILE A 9 -0.32 0.31 -7.81
CA ILE A 9 0.06 -1.06 -7.47
C ILE A 9 -1.17 -1.84 -7.02
N PRO A 10 -1.48 -3.02 -7.62
CA PRO A 10 -2.60 -3.83 -7.18
C PRO A 10 -2.40 -4.35 -5.75
N ILE A 11 -3.48 -4.30 -4.94
CA ILE A 11 -3.49 -4.82 -3.57
C ILE A 11 -4.39 -6.04 -3.54
N VAL A 12 -3.87 -7.16 -3.04
CA VAL A 12 -4.62 -8.40 -2.86
C VAL A 12 -5.05 -8.52 -1.41
N TYR A 13 -6.36 -8.74 -1.23
CA TYR A 13 -6.92 -9.17 0.04
C TYR A 13 -7.44 -10.59 -0.09
N GLU A 14 -6.99 -11.44 0.83
CA GLU A 14 -7.68 -12.69 1.10
C GLU A 14 -8.71 -12.42 2.19
N LEU A 15 -9.99 -12.66 1.86
CA LEU A 15 -11.12 -12.49 2.76
C LEU A 15 -11.71 -13.85 3.14
N ASP A 16 -12.13 -14.00 4.39
CA ASP A 16 -12.89 -15.17 4.83
C ASP A 16 -14.37 -15.05 4.46
N LYS A 17 -15.15 -16.08 4.80
CA LYS A 17 -16.60 -16.15 4.53
C LYS A 17 -17.41 -15.04 5.22
N ASN A 18 -16.83 -14.39 6.23
CA ASN A 18 -17.41 -13.28 6.97
C ASN A 18 -16.86 -11.91 6.51
N LEU A 19 -16.18 -11.88 5.36
CA LEU A 19 -15.54 -10.68 4.79
C LEU A 19 -14.44 -10.08 5.69
N LYS A 20 -13.84 -10.88 6.57
CA LYS A 20 -12.67 -10.44 7.35
C LYS A 20 -11.39 -10.77 6.61
N SER A 21 -10.43 -9.84 6.64
CA SER A 21 -9.09 -10.06 6.08
C SER A 21 -8.37 -11.18 6.83
N VAL A 22 -8.07 -12.28 6.13
CA VAL A 22 -7.38 -13.44 6.70
C VAL A 22 -5.87 -13.22 6.73
N LYS A 23 -5.36 -12.36 5.84
CA LYS A 23 -3.95 -11.98 5.75
C LYS A 23 -3.80 -10.46 5.67
N PRO A 24 -2.61 -9.93 6.01
CA PRO A 24 -2.29 -8.54 5.75
C PRO A 24 -2.32 -8.25 4.24
N MET A 25 -2.88 -7.11 3.85
CA MET A 25 -2.15 -6.10 3.07
C MET A 25 -1.11 -6.56 2.04
N GLN A 26 -1.40 -7.36 1.00
CA GLN A 26 -0.33 -7.81 0.09
C GLN A 26 -0.30 -6.99 -1.20
N PHE A 27 0.82 -6.33 -1.46
CA PHE A 27 1.07 -5.60 -2.71
C PHE A 27 1.57 -6.56 -3.79
N LEU A 28 1.01 -6.47 -5.00
CA LEU A 28 1.48 -7.22 -6.17
C LEU A 28 2.44 -6.36 -6.98
N GLY A 29 3.72 -6.68 -6.89
CA GLY A 29 4.79 -6.02 -7.66
C GLY A 29 6.16 -6.25 -7.02
N ASP A 30 7.21 -5.76 -7.67
CA ASP A 30 8.56 -5.76 -7.11
C ASP A 30 8.63 -4.89 -5.84
N GLU A 31 9.28 -5.40 -4.80
CA GLU A 31 9.40 -4.72 -3.50
C GLU A 31 9.98 -3.30 -3.62
N GLU A 32 10.96 -3.10 -4.52
CA GLU A 32 11.57 -1.80 -4.77
C GLU A 32 10.57 -0.77 -5.31
N THR A 33 9.68 -1.20 -6.22
CA THR A 33 8.65 -0.33 -6.80
C THR A 33 7.57 0.01 -5.76
N VAL A 34 7.19 -0.98 -4.94
CA VAL A 34 6.24 -0.81 -3.84
C VAL A 34 6.77 0.18 -2.81
N GLN A 35 8.01 -0.02 -2.36
CA GLN A 35 8.63 0.84 -1.37
C GLN A 35 8.75 2.28 -1.86
N LYS A 36 9.22 2.48 -3.10
CA LYS A 36 9.31 3.80 -3.71
C LYS A 36 7.95 4.50 -3.82
N ALA A 37 6.92 3.79 -4.27
CA ALA A 37 5.57 4.34 -4.36
C ALA A 37 4.99 4.69 -2.98
N MET A 38 5.31 3.91 -1.93
CA MET A 38 4.92 4.25 -0.55
C MET A 38 5.66 5.48 -0.02
N GLU A 39 6.95 5.61 -0.32
CA GLU A 39 7.75 6.79 0.05
C GLU A 39 7.25 8.05 -0.67
N ASP A 40 6.91 7.95 -1.95
CA ASP A 40 6.33 9.04 -2.74
C ASP A 40 5.00 9.52 -2.13
N VAL A 41 4.13 8.58 -1.71
CA VAL A 41 2.87 8.89 -1.02
C VAL A 41 3.12 9.47 0.37
N ALA A 42 4.11 8.98 1.12
CA ALA A 42 4.48 9.56 2.41
C ALA A 42 5.07 10.98 2.29
N ALA A 43 5.71 11.29 1.17
CA ALA A 43 6.18 12.62 0.84
C ALA A 43 5.06 13.53 0.28
N GLN A 44 3.93 12.95 -0.15
CA GLN A 44 2.77 13.66 -0.65
C GLN A 44 2.09 14.45 0.47
N GLY A 45 2.44 15.74 0.59
CA GLY A 45 2.01 16.61 1.69
C GLY A 45 3.16 17.38 2.32
N LYS A 46 4.41 16.97 2.07
CA LYS A 46 5.58 17.82 2.32
C LYS A 46 5.56 18.93 1.27
N VAL A 47 5.33 20.16 1.71
CA VAL A 47 5.46 21.36 0.87
C VAL A 47 6.89 21.36 0.32
N LYS A 48 7.03 21.26 -1.00
CA LYS A 48 8.31 21.54 -1.67
C LYS A 48 8.60 23.02 -1.44
N LYS A 49 9.44 23.31 -0.45
CA LYS A 49 9.95 24.66 -0.22
C LYS A 49 11.04 24.97 -1.24
#